data_AF-A0A432SYF8-F1
#
_entry.id   AF-A0A432SYF8-F1
#
_cell.length_a   1.000
_cell.length_b   1.000
_cell.length_c   1.000
_cell.angle_alpha   90.00
_cell.angle_beta   90.00
_cell.angle_gamma   90.00
#
_symmetry.space_group_name_H-M   'P 1'
#
loop_
_entity.id
_entity.type
_entity.pdbx_description
1 polymer ?
#
loop_
_entity_poly.entity_id
_entity_poly.type
_entity_poly.pdbx_seq_one_letter_code
_entity_poly.pdbx_strand_id
1 'polypeptide(L)'
;GAHEKSKIYSMEFAPFAHFEIRSEGKNFTKLRVTITEGKNRELRRFFAHFDAKILDLKRIAFGGIELNNLPENKTRYFTRREYDDLHKFMKRKRANTIAQAKNEANAKKQAIENDNRKFKYKD
;
A
#
# COMPACT_ATOMS: atom_id res chain seq x y z
N GLY A 1 15.03 14.81 -4.78
CA GLY A 1 14.37 13.48 -4.74
C GLY A 1 13.78 13.02 -6.08
N ALA A 2 13.17 13.92 -6.84
CA ALA A 2 12.67 13.67 -8.20
C ALA A 2 13.81 13.31 -9.18
N HIS A 3 13.46 12.64 -10.29
CA HIS A 3 14.32 12.60 -11.47
C HIS A 3 14.19 13.94 -12.21
N GLU A 4 15.27 14.44 -12.82
CA GLU A 4 15.30 15.74 -13.50
C GLU A 4 14.18 15.89 -14.54
N LYS A 5 13.93 14.85 -15.33
CA LYS A 5 12.87 14.80 -16.36
C LYS A 5 11.46 14.49 -15.83
N SER A 6 11.23 14.58 -14.52
CA SER A 6 9.96 14.21 -13.89
C SER A 6 8.89 15.29 -14.11
N LYS A 7 7.77 14.95 -14.74
CA LYS A 7 6.59 15.83 -14.87
C LYS A 7 5.80 16.03 -13.56
N ILE A 8 6.19 15.33 -12.50
CA ILE A 8 5.54 15.36 -11.18
C ILE A 8 6.21 16.44 -10.33
N TYR A 9 5.48 17.53 -10.08
CA TYR A 9 5.93 18.69 -9.31
C TYR A 9 5.43 18.69 -7.87
N SER A 10 4.25 18.11 -7.62
CA SER A 10 3.68 17.94 -6.28
C SER A 10 3.33 16.47 -6.04
N MET A 11 3.30 16.07 -4.77
CA MET A 11 2.94 14.73 -4.35
C MET A 11 2.38 14.79 -2.94
N GLU A 12 1.22 14.17 -2.74
CA GLU A 12 0.69 13.88 -1.42
C GLU A 12 1.21 12.52 -0.96
N PHE A 13 1.46 12.37 0.34
CA PHE A 13 1.95 11.13 0.93
C PHE A 13 0.96 10.65 1.99
N ALA A 14 0.62 9.37 1.93
CA ALA A 14 -0.08 8.74 3.05
C ALA A 14 0.88 8.61 4.25
N PRO A 15 0.35 8.59 5.48
CA PRO A 15 1.16 8.24 6.65
C PRO A 15 1.82 6.88 6.47
N PHE A 16 3.04 6.72 7.00
CA PHE A 16 3.67 5.41 7.06
C PHE A 16 2.83 4.46 7.91
N ALA A 17 2.58 3.26 7.40
CA ALA A 17 1.88 2.24 8.16
C ALA A 17 2.71 1.78 9.36
N HIS A 18 4.04 1.81 9.22
CA HIS A 18 4.97 1.55 10.30
C HIS A 18 6.36 2.11 9.95
N PHE A 19 7.14 2.48 10.95
CA PHE A 19 8.57 2.76 10.79
C PHE A 19 9.34 2.36 12.04
N GLU A 20 10.59 1.95 11.86
CA GLU A 20 11.53 1.68 12.94
C GLU A 20 12.95 2.14 12.56
N ILE A 21 13.69 2.64 13.55
CA ILE A 21 15.12 2.94 13.42
C ILE A 21 15.89 1.65 13.68
N ARG A 22 16.60 1.14 12.67
CA ARG A 22 17.39 -0.10 12.77
C ARG A 22 18.78 0.16 13.35
N SER A 23 19.37 1.30 13.01
CA SER A 23 20.66 1.72 13.53
C SER A 23 20.86 3.21 13.28
N GLU A 24 21.46 3.89 14.24
CA GLU A 24 21.93 5.25 14.09
C GLU A 24 23.46 5.24 14.10
N GLY A 25 24.06 5.85 13.09
CA GLY A 25 25.50 5.96 12.94
C GLY A 25 25.89 7.41 12.66
N LYS A 26 27.18 7.71 12.78
CA LYS A 26 27.70 9.07 12.62
C LYS A 26 27.35 9.71 11.27
N ASN A 27 27.34 8.91 10.19
CA ASN A 27 27.15 9.40 8.82
C ASN A 27 25.81 8.96 8.20
N PHE A 28 25.18 7.92 8.74
CA PHE A 28 23.97 7.33 8.16
C PHE A 28 23.08 6.71 9.23
N THR A 29 21.77 6.88 9.04
CA THR A 29 20.73 6.20 9.82
C THR A 29 20.03 5.19 8.92
N LYS A 30 19.85 3.97 9.43
CA LYS A 30 19.10 2.92 8.74
C LYS A 30 17.68 2.91 9.26
N LEU A 31 16.74 3.16 8.38
CA LEU A 31 15.31 3.14 8.67
C LEU A 31 14.67 1.93 7.96
N ARG A 32 13.76 1.26 8.64
CA ARG A 32 12.81 0.36 8.01
C ARG A 32 11.45 1.04 8.01
N VAL A 33 10.85 1.17 6.84
CA VAL A 33 9.58 1.87 6.63
C VAL A 33 8.62 0.93 5.90
N THR A 34 7.38 0.88 6.37
CA THR A 34 6.28 0.16 5.73
C THR A 34 5.31 1.18 5.16
N ILE A 35 5.06 1.08 3.85
CA ILE A 35 4.11 1.91 3.12
C ILE A 35 3.00 1.03 2.54
N THR A 36 1.80 1.58 2.44
CA THR A 36 0.64 0.93 1.80
C THR A 36 0.40 1.41 0.38
N GLU A 37 1.05 2.50 -0.01
CA GLU A 37 1.09 3.02 -1.38
C GLU A 37 2.43 2.70 -2.07
N GLY A 38 2.59 3.14 -3.31
CA GLY A 38 3.74 2.82 -4.15
C GLY A 38 3.96 3.84 -5.26
N LYS A 39 3.93 5.13 -4.93
CA LYS A 39 4.14 6.22 -5.89
C LYS A 39 5.59 6.22 -6.41
N ASN A 40 5.79 6.76 -7.61
CA ASN A 40 7.10 6.74 -8.25
C ASN A 40 8.14 7.55 -7.43
N ARG A 41 9.16 6.84 -6.91
CA ARG A 41 10.22 7.40 -6.05
C ARG A 41 9.68 8.03 -4.77
N GLU A 42 8.54 7.56 -4.26
CA GLU A 42 7.84 8.12 -3.10
C GLU A 42 8.78 8.41 -1.91
N LEU A 43 9.45 7.39 -1.37
CA LEU A 43 10.38 7.57 -0.25
C LEU A 43 11.52 8.54 -0.59
N ARG A 44 12.11 8.44 -1.79
CA ARG A 44 13.19 9.35 -2.22
C ARG A 44 12.71 10.79 -2.39
N ARG A 45 11.43 11.02 -2.68
CA ARG A 45 10.82 12.35 -2.77
C ARG A 45 10.46 12.87 -1.38
N PHE A 46 9.85 12.04 -0.55
CA PHE A 46 9.52 12.34 0.85
C PHE A 46 10.75 12.79 1.63
N PHE A 47 11.81 11.98 1.70
CA PHE A 47 12.99 12.33 2.49
C PHE A 47 13.76 13.52 1.90
N ALA A 48 13.73 13.71 0.58
CA ALA A 48 14.36 14.87 -0.04
C ALA A 48 13.66 16.19 0.28
N HIS A 49 12.41 16.17 0.76
CA HIS A 49 11.74 17.37 1.26
C HIS A 49 12.39 17.89 2.55
N PHE A 50 13.01 17.00 3.32
CA PHE A 50 13.73 17.31 4.56
C PHE A 50 15.25 17.38 4.34
N ASP A 51 15.69 17.60 3.09
CA ASP A 51 17.10 17.57 2.67
C ASP A 51 17.85 16.27 3.02
N ALA A 52 17.13 15.20 3.33
CA ALA A 52 17.70 13.89 3.64
C ALA A 52 17.88 13.06 2.37
N LYS A 53 19.13 12.84 1.97
CA LYS A 53 19.46 12.03 0.78
C LYS A 53 19.48 10.54 1.12
N ILE A 54 18.58 9.78 0.49
CA ILE A 54 18.62 8.31 0.55
C ILE A 54 19.78 7.78 -0.30
N LEU A 55 20.76 7.16 0.34
CA LEU A 55 21.89 6.50 -0.32
C LEU A 55 21.48 5.13 -0.87
N ASP A 56 20.93 4.28 -0.01
CA ASP A 56 20.46 2.94 -0.37
C ASP A 56 18.96 2.78 -0.10
N LEU A 57 18.27 2.07 -0.99
CA LEU A 57 16.86 1.75 -0.86
C LEU A 57 16.61 0.33 -1.34
N LYS A 58 16.40 -0.57 -0.38
CA LYS A 58 16.15 -1.99 -0.64
C LYS A 58 14.76 -2.38 -0.14
N ARG A 59 13.99 -3.05 -1.01
CA ARG A 59 12.72 -3.66 -0.62
C ARG A 59 13.02 -5.01 0.02
N ILE A 60 12.77 -5.10 1.32
CA ILE A 60 13.06 -6.31 2.12
C ILE A 60 11.84 -7.22 2.28
N ALA A 61 10.63 -6.71 2.04
CA ALA A 61 9.40 -7.47 2.15
C ALA A 61 8.33 -6.89 1.22
N PHE A 62 7.42 -7.74 0.75
CA PHE A 62 6.27 -7.34 -0.05
C PHE A 62 5.12 -8.34 0.12
N GLY A 63 3.91 -7.85 0.41
CA GLY A 63 2.71 -8.70 0.44
C GLY A 63 2.78 -9.87 1.42
N GLY A 64 3.47 -9.71 2.56
CA GLY A 64 3.68 -10.77 3.55
C GLY A 64 4.82 -11.74 3.23
N ILE A 65 5.58 -11.50 2.15
CA ILE A 65 6.73 -12.30 1.75
C ILE A 65 8.00 -11.51 2.04
N GLU A 66 8.97 -12.16 2.70
CA GLU A 66 10.25 -11.57 3.07
C GLU A 66 11.37 -12.00 2.13
N LEU A 67 12.30 -11.08 1.88
CA LEU A 67 13.50 -11.33 1.08
C LEU A 67 14.43 -12.35 1.76
N ASN A 68 14.48 -12.33 3.10
CA ASN A 68 15.36 -13.19 3.90
C ASN A 68 16.80 -13.18 3.38
N ASN A 69 17.43 -14.34 3.26
CA ASN A 69 18.80 -14.50 2.77
C ASN A 69 18.86 -14.80 1.26
N LEU A 70 17.88 -14.35 0.47
CA LEU A 70 17.89 -14.54 -0.98
C LEU A 70 18.99 -13.65 -1.60
N PRO A 71 20.01 -14.22 -2.26
CA PRO A 71 21.07 -13.43 -2.86
C PRO A 71 20.56 -12.56 -4.01
N GLU A 72 21.29 -11.51 -4.32
CA GLU A 72 20.96 -10.61 -5.42
C GLU A 72 20.94 -11.37 -6.76
N ASN A 73 20.02 -10.98 -7.64
CA ASN A 73 19.79 -11.62 -8.95
C ASN A 73 19.44 -13.11 -8.89
N LYS A 74 19.00 -13.62 -7.73
CA LYS A 74 18.48 -14.99 -7.60
C LYS A 74 16.97 -14.98 -7.38
N THR A 75 16.34 -16.10 -7.74
CA THR A 75 14.92 -16.35 -7.54
C THR A 75 14.74 -17.65 -6.78
N ARG A 76 13.65 -17.75 -6.01
CA ARG A 76 13.22 -18.99 -5.36
C ARG A 76 11.72 -19.16 -5.54
N TYR A 77 11.25 -20.41 -5.46
CA TYR A 77 9.84 -20.66 -5.26
C TYR A 77 9.42 -20.25 -3.84
N PHE A 78 8.13 -19.98 -3.70
CA PHE A 78 7.55 -19.76 -2.37
C PHE A 78 7.59 -21.06 -1.57
N THR A 79 7.73 -20.93 -0.27
CA THR A 79 7.53 -22.04 0.65
C THR A 79 6.06 -22.45 0.62
N ARG A 80 5.75 -23.67 1.06
CA ARG A 80 4.37 -24.15 1.16
C ARG A 80 3.49 -23.19 1.96
N ARG A 81 4.01 -22.68 3.08
CA ARG A 81 3.30 -21.71 3.94
C ARG A 81 3.00 -20.41 3.21
N GLU A 82 3.97 -19.85 2.50
CA GLU A 82 3.78 -18.62 1.72
C GLU A 82 2.74 -18.83 0.59
N TYR A 83 2.75 -19.99 -0.07
CA TYR A 83 1.70 -20.34 -1.03
C TYR A 83 0.32 -20.42 -0.38
N ASP A 84 0.20 -21.08 0.77
CA ASP A 84 -1.07 -21.21 1.48
C ASP A 84 -1.61 -19.85 1.94
N ASP A 85 -0.74 -19.00 2.46
CA ASP A 85 -1.11 -17.66 2.93
C ASP A 85 -1.52 -16.74 1.77
N LEU A 86 -0.83 -16.82 0.64
CA LEU A 86 -1.22 -16.13 -0.59
C LEU A 86 -2.59 -16.61 -1.10
N HIS A 87 -2.83 -17.92 -1.14
CA HIS A 87 -4.13 -18.46 -1.56
C HIS A 87 -5.26 -18.00 -0.63
N LYS A 88 -5.05 -18.04 0.70
CA LYS A 88 -6.02 -17.53 1.69
C LYS A 88 -6.29 -16.05 1.48
N PHE A 89 -5.25 -15.25 1.26
CA PHE A 89 -5.38 -13.82 0.98
C PHE A 89 -6.23 -13.58 -0.28
N MET A 90 -5.93 -14.27 -1.38
CA MET A 90 -6.66 -14.13 -2.64
C MET A 90 -8.13 -14.57 -2.51
N LYS A 91 -8.41 -15.66 -1.80
CA LYS A 91 -9.79 -16.12 -1.53
C LYS A 91 -10.57 -15.07 -0.73
N ARG A 92 -9.96 -14.52 0.33
CA ARG A 92 -10.57 -13.47 1.15
C ARG A 92 -10.82 -12.20 0.35
N LYS A 93 -9.85 -11.77 -0.46
CA LYS A 93 -9.98 -10.60 -1.33
C LYS A 93 -11.18 -10.74 -2.26
N ARG A 94 -11.33 -11.90 -2.92
CA ARG A 94 -12.49 -12.19 -3.79
C ARG A 94 -13.82 -12.15 -3.03
N ALA A 95 -13.89 -12.80 -1.86
CA ALA A 95 -15.09 -12.79 -1.04
C ALA A 95 -15.48 -11.36 -0.61
N ASN A 96 -14.52 -10.55 -0.19
CA ASN A 96 -14.73 -9.16 0.20
C ASN A 96 -15.23 -8.31 -0.97
N THR A 97 -14.65 -8.46 -2.17
CA THR A 97 -15.12 -7.73 -3.36
C THR A 97 -16.56 -8.07 -3.72
N ILE A 98 -16.96 -9.34 -3.58
CA ILE A 98 -18.34 -9.77 -3.85
C ILE A 98 -19.30 -9.20 -2.80
N ALA A 99 -18.91 -9.26 -1.52
CA ALA A 99 -19.71 -8.69 -0.42
C ALA A 99 -19.90 -7.18 -0.60
N GLN A 100 -18.83 -6.46 -0.94
CA GLN A 100 -18.87 -5.02 -1.19
C GLN A 100 -19.84 -4.67 -2.34
N ALA A 101 -19.76 -5.37 -3.48
CA ALA A 101 -20.68 -5.15 -4.60
C ALA A 101 -22.15 -5.39 -4.23
N LYS A 102 -22.44 -6.42 -3.42
CA LYS A 102 -23.79 -6.69 -2.91
C LYS A 102 -24.28 -5.59 -1.97
N ASN A 103 -23.43 -5.13 -1.06
CA ASN A 103 -23.74 -4.06 -0.12
C ASN A 103 -24.04 -2.75 -0.86
N GLU A 104 -23.24 -2.40 -1.86
CA GLU A 104 -23.45 -1.22 -2.71
C GLU A 104 -24.77 -1.31 -3.48
N ALA A 105 -25.10 -2.47 -4.05
CA ALA A 105 -26.38 -2.68 -4.74
C ALA A 105 -27.58 -2.56 -3.80
N ASN A 106 -27.49 -3.11 -2.58
CA ASN A 106 -28.54 -3.00 -1.58
C ASN A 106 -28.71 -1.54 -1.09
N ALA A 107 -27.61 -0.83 -0.86
CA ALA A 107 -27.63 0.58 -0.47
C ALA A 107 -28.31 1.45 -1.56
N LYS A 108 -28.02 1.21 -2.84
CA LYS A 108 -28.70 1.89 -3.96
C LYS A 108 -30.20 1.62 -4.00
N LYS A 109 -30.62 0.36 -3.82
CA LYS A 109 -32.04 -0.01 -3.76
C LYS A 109 -32.78 0.69 -2.62
N GLN A 110 -32.17 0.71 -1.43
CA GLN A 110 -32.74 1.39 -0.26
C GLN A 110 -32.82 2.91 -0.47
N ALA A 111 -31.81 3.52 -1.09
CA ALA A 111 -31.83 4.95 -1.40
C ALA A 111 -32.98 5.31 -2.35
N ILE A 112 -33.18 4.52 -3.42
CA ILE A 112 -34.29 4.71 -4.36
C ILE A 112 -35.65 4.54 -3.66
N GLU A 113 -35.79 3.52 -2.82
CA GLU A 113 -37.04 3.28 -2.09
C GLU A 113 -37.36 4.39 -1.09
N ASN A 114 -36.34 4.89 -0.38
CA ASN A 114 -36.49 6.00 0.55
C ASN A 114 -36.87 7.30 -0.17
N ASP A 115 -36.28 7.56 -1.33
CA ASP A 115 -36.61 8.71 -2.17
C ASP A 115 -38.06 8.62 -2.65
N ASN A 116 -38.46 7.47 -3.19
CA ASN A 116 -39.86 7.21 -3.59
C ASN A 116 -40.84 7.40 -2.43
N ARG A 117 -40.51 6.95 -1.22
CA ARG A 117 -41.34 7.23 -0.03
C ARG A 117 -41.41 8.72 0.27
N LYS A 118 -40.29 9.45 0.25
CA LYS A 118 -40.29 10.90 0.50
C LYS A 118 -41.16 11.65 -0.48
N PHE A 119 -41.16 11.28 -1.76
CA PHE A 119 -42.06 11.86 -2.76
C PHE A 119 -43.54 11.51 -2.49
N LYS A 120 -43.82 10.29 -2.01
CA LYS A 120 -45.20 9.85 -1.72
C LYS A 120 -45.88 10.56 -0.54
N TYR A 121 -45.12 11.11 0.41
CA TYR A 121 -45.66 11.78 1.61
C TYR A 121 -45.47 13.31 1.58
N LYS A 122 -45.33 13.91 0.40
CA LYS A 122 -45.08 15.36 0.21
C LYS A 122 -46.30 16.13 -0.28
N ASP A 123 -47.42 15.45 -0.47
CA ASP A 123 -48.77 15.99 -0.72
C ASP A 123 -49.62 15.87 0.56
#